data_AF-A0AAQ0ZLB2-F1
#
_entry.id   AF-A0AAQ0ZLB2-F1
#
_cell.length_a   1.000
_cell.length_b   1.000
_cell.length_c   1.000
_cell.angle_alpha   90.00
_cell.angle_beta   90.00
_cell.angle_gamma   90.00
#
_symmetry.space_group_name_H-M   'P 1'
#
loop_
_entity.id
_entity.type
_entity.pdbx_description
1 polymer ?
#
loop_
_entity_poly.entity_id
_entity_poly.type
_entity_poly.pdbx_seq_one_letter_code
_entity_poly.pdbx_strand_id
1 'polypeptide(L)'
;MGAVLKILWHCGAAFFWGCSTVALLIWGISSITPDWCGTEQYEVFLSPNKDKQAVVSIINCGATTNFETQISVTKVNEPSEKTTFLVLDGHPNHLEYKVTWLSNDEIELTDFNFKDLLKFRSRNTAGDIAMSRIEPKKT
;
A
#
# COMPACT_ATOMS: atom_id res chain seq x y z
N MET A 1 -39.48 -27.29 -37.87
CA MET A 1 -38.07 -26.82 -37.91
C MET A 1 -37.21 -27.88 -38.56
N GLY A 2 -36.57 -27.57 -39.69
CA GLY A 2 -35.72 -28.52 -40.42
C GLY A 2 -34.48 -28.93 -39.64
N ALA A 3 -33.93 -30.11 -39.94
CA ALA A 3 -32.77 -30.68 -39.23
C ALA A 3 -31.55 -29.75 -39.24
N VAL A 4 -31.31 -29.05 -40.35
CA VAL A 4 -30.21 -28.07 -40.51
C VAL A 4 -30.34 -26.90 -39.53
N LEU A 5 -31.56 -26.40 -39.31
CA LEU A 5 -31.81 -25.29 -38.39
C LEU A 5 -31.60 -25.71 -36.92
N LYS A 6 -31.94 -26.96 -36.56
CA LYS A 6 -31.67 -27.50 -35.23
C LYS A 6 -30.16 -27.64 -34.98
N ILE A 7 -29.41 -28.14 -35.97
CA ILE A 7 -27.95 -28.28 -35.86
C ILE A 7 -27.28 -26.93 -35.68
N LEU A 8 -27.64 -25.92 -36.49
CA LEU A 8 -27.15 -24.55 -36.35
C LEU A 8 -27.46 -23.94 -34.97
N TRP A 9 -28.67 -24.18 -34.45
CA TRP A 9 -29.07 -23.72 -33.12
C TRP A 9 -28.25 -24.36 -32.00
N HIS A 10 -28.04 -25.69 -32.04
CA HIS A 10 -27.25 -26.38 -31.02
C HIS A 10 -25.77 -25.99 -31.07
N CYS A 11 -25.19 -25.81 -32.26
CA CYS A 11 -23.81 -25.33 -32.39
C CYS A 11 -23.65 -23.89 -31.87
N GLY A 12 -24.58 -23.00 -32.21
CA GLY A 12 -24.57 -21.62 -31.71
C GLY A 12 -24.74 -21.54 -30.20
N ALA A 13 -25.67 -22.32 -29.64
CA ALA A 13 -25.87 -22.40 -28.20
C ALA A 13 -24.63 -22.96 -27.48
N ALA A 14 -24.01 -24.01 -28.01
CA ALA A 14 -22.78 -24.58 -27.42
C ALA A 14 -21.63 -23.57 -27.40
N PHE A 15 -21.45 -22.80 -28.48
CA PHE A 15 -20.42 -21.76 -28.55
C PHE A 15 -20.70 -20.60 -27.59
N PHE A 16 -21.95 -20.15 -27.51
CA PHE A 16 -22.37 -19.07 -26.61
C PHE A 16 -22.17 -19.46 -25.13
N TRP A 17 -22.63 -20.64 -24.73
CA TRP A 17 -22.46 -21.12 -23.36
C TRP A 17 -21.00 -21.41 -23.03
N GLY A 18 -20.22 -21.93 -23.99
CA GLY A 18 -18.77 -22.12 -23.81
C GLY A 18 -18.02 -20.80 -23.61
N CYS A 19 -18.33 -19.77 -24.39
CA CYS A 19 -17.71 -18.45 -24.20
C CYS A 19 -18.16 -17.80 -22.89
N SER A 20 -19.44 -17.96 -22.53
CA SER A 20 -20.01 -17.41 -21.29
C SER A 20 -19.37 -18.03 -20.03
N THR A 21 -19.14 -19.35 -20.01
CA THR A 21 -18.48 -20.01 -18.88
C THR A 21 -17.02 -19.61 -18.75
N VAL A 22 -16.29 -19.51 -19.87
CA VAL A 22 -14.90 -19.03 -19.86
C VAL A 22 -14.82 -17.58 -19.38
N ALA A 23 -15.71 -16.71 -19.84
CA ALA A 23 -15.77 -15.32 -19.39
C ALA A 23 -16.07 -15.23 -17.88
N LEU A 24 -17.00 -16.03 -17.37
CA LEU A 24 -17.32 -16.11 -15.93
C LEU A 24 -16.16 -16.64 -15.10
N LEU A 25 -15.38 -17.60 -15.61
CA LEU A 25 -14.19 -18.11 -14.94
C LEU A 25 -13.08 -17.06 -14.88
N ILE A 26 -12.82 -16.34 -15.97
CA ILE A 26 -11.83 -15.25 -16.01
C ILE A 26 -12.24 -14.13 -15.05
N TRP A 27 -13.51 -13.72 -15.08
CA TRP A 27 -14.05 -12.69 -14.20
C TRP A 27 -13.98 -13.13 -12.73
N GLY A 28 -14.36 -14.38 -12.45
CA GLY A 28 -14.26 -15.00 -11.13
C GLY A 28 -12.83 -14.97 -10.60
N ILE A 29 -11.86 -15.45 -11.38
CA ILE A 29 -10.44 -15.49 -10.97
C ILE A 29 -9.85 -14.08 -10.80
N SER A 30 -10.20 -13.12 -11.66
CA SER A 30 -9.76 -11.73 -11.51
C SER A 30 -10.32 -11.02 -10.28
N SER A 31 -11.43 -11.52 -9.73
CA SER A 31 -12.04 -10.98 -8.50
C SER A 31 -11.37 -11.48 -7.22
N ILE A 32 -10.53 -12.51 -7.33
CA ILE A 32 -9.86 -13.17 -6.19
C ILE A 32 -8.35 -12.98 -6.21
N THR A 33 -7.79 -12.17 -7.13
CA THR A 33 -6.37 -11.83 -7.03
C THR A 33 -6.16 -11.11 -5.70
N PRO A 34 -5.47 -11.74 -4.73
CA PRO A 34 -5.07 -11.03 -3.53
C PRO A 34 -4.11 -9.94 -4.00
N ASP A 35 -4.19 -8.75 -3.41
CA ASP A 35 -3.12 -7.79 -3.55
C ASP A 35 -1.81 -8.53 -3.22
N TRP A 36 -0.95 -8.77 -4.21
CA TRP A 36 0.32 -9.50 -4.03
C TRP A 36 1.34 -8.71 -3.18
N CYS A 37 0.91 -7.58 -2.63
CA CYS A 37 1.64 -6.73 -1.72
C CYS A 37 1.25 -7.03 -0.27
N GLY A 38 2.10 -7.77 0.42
CA GLY A 38 2.04 -7.87 1.87
C GLY A 38 2.48 -6.56 2.50
N THR A 39 1.74 -6.07 3.49
CA THR A 39 2.19 -4.96 4.35
C THR A 39 2.39 -5.49 5.75
N GLU A 40 3.62 -5.39 6.27
CA GLU A 40 3.99 -5.82 7.61
C GLU A 40 4.37 -4.62 8.47
N GLN A 41 3.97 -4.60 9.74
CA GLN A 41 4.39 -3.54 10.67
C GLN A 41 5.75 -3.90 11.26
N TYR A 42 6.73 -3.00 11.14
CA TYR A 42 8.09 -3.19 11.64
C TYR A 42 8.29 -2.50 12.99
N GLU A 43 7.99 -1.20 13.06
CA GLU A 43 8.20 -0.38 14.26
C GLU A 43 7.04 0.59 14.49
N VAL A 44 6.78 0.90 15.77
CA VAL A 44 5.75 1.85 16.19
C VAL A 44 6.31 2.84 17.21
N PHE A 45 6.13 4.13 16.95
CA PHE A 45 6.53 5.23 17.82
C PHE A 45 5.28 5.97 18.29
N LEU A 46 4.95 5.84 19.58
CA LEU A 46 3.81 6.54 20.19
C LEU A 46 4.12 8.04 20.37
N SER A 47 3.12 8.88 20.11
CA SER A 47 3.18 10.29 20.44
C SER A 47 3.25 10.50 21.96
N PRO A 48 3.74 11.65 22.46
CA PRO A 48 3.86 11.90 23.90
C PRO A 48 2.54 11.79 24.67
N ASN A 49 1.42 12.14 24.04
CA ASN A 49 0.06 12.00 24.58
C ASN A 49 -0.60 10.63 24.33
N LYS A 50 0.06 9.72 23.61
CA LYS A 50 -0.43 8.37 23.25
C LYS A 50 -1.72 8.33 22.41
N ASP A 51 -2.11 9.45 21.81
CA ASP A 51 -3.30 9.52 20.94
C ASP A 51 -2.97 9.14 19.49
N LYS A 52 -1.69 9.28 19.10
CA LYS A 52 -1.19 9.04 17.75
C LYS A 52 0.00 8.12 17.79
N GLN A 53 0.23 7.43 16.69
CA GLN A 53 1.37 6.54 16.54
C GLN A 53 1.95 6.68 15.14
N ALA A 54 3.27 6.75 15.05
CA ALA A 54 3.98 6.63 13.79
C ALA A 54 4.34 5.17 13.59
N VAL A 55 3.88 4.59 12.49
CA VAL A 55 4.08 3.19 12.14
C VAL A 55 5.01 3.14 10.93
N VAL A 56 6.11 2.43 11.09
CA VAL A 56 7.00 2.02 10.01
C VAL A 56 6.52 0.67 9.53
N SER A 57 6.11 0.61 8.26
CA SER A 57 5.59 -0.59 7.62
C SER A 57 6.49 -1.00 6.45
N ILE A 58 6.61 -2.31 6.24
CA ILE A 58 7.34 -2.91 5.13
C ILE A 58 6.30 -3.35 4.11
N ILE A 59 6.44 -2.90 2.87
CA ILE A 59 5.63 -3.35 1.74
C ILE A 59 6.49 -4.31 0.93
N ASN A 60 5.98 -5.53 0.72
CA ASN A 60 6.63 -6.56 -0.08
C ASN A 60 5.65 -7.06 -1.15
N CYS A 61 5.92 -6.73 -2.41
CA CYS A 61 5.05 -7.01 -3.55
C CYS A 61 5.44 -8.26 -4.37
N GLY A 62 6.12 -9.24 -3.77
CA GLY A 62 6.11 -10.67 -4.15
C GLY A 62 6.63 -11.11 -5.52
N ALA A 63 6.76 -10.22 -6.51
CA ALA A 63 7.16 -10.54 -7.89
C ALA A 63 8.57 -10.05 -8.22
N THR A 64 8.98 -8.97 -7.59
CA THR A 64 10.33 -8.42 -7.60
C THR A 64 10.69 -8.21 -6.13
N THR A 65 11.94 -8.44 -5.72
CA THR A 65 12.40 -8.30 -4.33
C THR A 65 12.50 -6.82 -3.91
N ASN A 66 11.59 -5.96 -4.35
CA ASN A 66 11.53 -4.56 -3.99
C ASN A 66 10.73 -4.45 -2.68
N PHE A 67 11.48 -4.45 -1.58
CA PHE A 67 10.97 -4.03 -0.29
C PHE A 67 10.85 -2.51 -0.29
N GLU A 68 9.74 -1.99 0.21
CA GLU A 68 9.58 -0.55 0.43
C GLU A 68 9.31 -0.31 1.92
N THR A 69 10.01 0.65 2.51
CA THR A 69 9.78 1.08 3.88
C THR A 69 8.89 2.31 3.87
N GLN A 70 7.68 2.18 4.41
CA GLN A 70 6.68 3.24 4.48
C GLN A 70 6.54 3.75 5.91
N ILE A 71 6.72 5.06 6.11
CA ILE A 71 6.50 5.72 7.39
C ILE A 71 5.19 6.51 7.32
N SER A 72 4.26 6.12 8.18
CA SER A 72 2.92 6.71 8.26
C SER A 72 2.53 7.01 9.70
N VAL A 73 1.65 7.98 9.92
CA VAL A 73 1.05 8.23 11.24
C VAL A 73 -0.40 7.83 11.19
N THR A 74 -0.86 7.20 12.25
CA THR A 74 -2.26 6.80 12.47
C THR A 74 -2.72 7.29 13.84
N LYS A 75 -4.02 7.52 14.00
CA LYS A 75 -4.62 7.72 15.32
C LYS A 75 -4.77 6.36 16.00
N VAL A 76 -4.56 6.29 17.32
CA VAL A 76 -4.71 5.04 18.09
C VAL A 76 -6.18 4.60 18.14
N ASN A 77 -7.11 5.56 18.26
CA ASN A 77 -8.54 5.28 18.30
C ASN A 77 -9.17 5.02 16.91
N GLU A 78 -8.51 5.46 15.83
CA GLU A 78 -9.01 5.37 14.45
C GLU A 78 -7.89 4.88 13.51
N PRO A 79 -7.52 3.59 13.56
CA PRO A 79 -6.42 3.04 12.74
C PRO A 79 -6.70 3.07 11.24
N SER A 80 -7.96 3.26 10.84
CA SER A 80 -8.39 3.42 9.45
C SER A 80 -7.87 4.71 8.81
N GLU A 81 -7.66 5.76 9.61
CA GLU A 81 -7.07 7.01 9.14
C GLU A 81 -5.55 6.94 9.26
N LYS A 82 -4.87 6.94 8.10
CA LYS A 82 -3.41 7.00 8.03
C LYS A 82 -2.92 8.09 7.09
N THR A 83 -1.90 8.82 7.53
CA THR A 83 -1.17 9.78 6.71
C THR A 83 0.24 9.24 6.46
N THR A 84 0.57 8.94 5.21
CA THR A 84 1.93 8.52 4.81
C THR A 84 2.80 9.74 4.52
N PHE A 85 3.95 9.83 5.20
CA PHE A 85 4.88 10.95 5.06
C PHE A 85 6.11 10.61 4.22
N LEU A 86 6.64 9.40 4.36
CA LEU A 86 7.88 8.98 3.73
C LEU A 86 7.75 7.56 3.19
N VAL A 87 8.30 7.32 2.01
CA VAL A 87 8.50 5.98 1.44
C VAL A 87 9.94 5.89 0.96
N LEU A 88 10.66 4.91 1.49
CA LEU A 88 12.05 4.61 1.17
C LEU A 88 12.13 3.27 0.41
N ASP A 89 13.10 3.16 -0.50
CA ASP A 89 13.45 1.94 -1.22
C ASP A 89 14.34 1.07 -0.35
N GLY A 90 13.93 -0.17 -0.11
CA GLY A 90 14.65 -1.14 0.70
C GLY A 90 13.95 -1.52 2.01
N HIS A 91 14.55 -2.50 2.69
CA HIS A 91 14.08 -3.03 3.97
C HIS A 91 14.58 -2.15 5.13
N PRO A 92 13.78 -1.87 6.19
CA PRO A 92 14.16 -0.96 7.26
C PRO A 92 15.46 -1.36 7.99
N ASN A 93 15.71 -2.67 8.16
CA ASN A 93 16.99 -3.20 8.69
C ASN A 93 18.26 -2.74 7.93
N HIS A 94 18.15 -2.36 6.66
CA HIS A 94 19.28 -1.94 5.83
C HIS A 94 19.28 -0.44 5.55
N LEU A 95 18.31 0.29 6.10
CA LEU A 95 18.15 1.72 5.91
C LEU A 95 18.52 2.45 7.20
N GLU A 96 19.22 3.56 7.05
CA GLU A 96 19.35 4.53 8.12
C GLU A 96 18.12 5.44 8.06
N TYR A 97 17.36 5.52 9.14
CA TYR A 97 16.29 6.49 9.31
C TYR A 97 16.08 6.72 10.80
N LYS A 98 15.59 7.91 11.16
CA LYS A 98 15.25 8.27 12.52
C LYS A 98 13.88 8.91 12.56
N VAL A 99 13.02 8.38 13.43
CA VAL A 99 11.66 8.88 13.67
C VAL A 99 11.61 9.42 15.09
N THR A 100 11.20 10.67 15.27
CA THR A 100 11.07 11.28 16.60
C THR A 100 9.87 12.20 16.65
N TRP A 101 9.13 12.21 17.75
CA TRP A 101 8.04 13.16 17.97
C TRP A 101 8.59 14.45 18.59
N LEU A 102 8.41 15.58 17.89
CA LEU A 102 8.75 16.91 18.43
C LEU A 102 7.63 17.45 19.32
N SER A 103 6.39 17.11 18.99
CA SER A 103 5.21 17.45 19.78
C SER A 103 4.12 16.37 19.63
N ASN A 104 2.94 16.60 20.19
CA ASN A 104 1.79 15.71 19.99
C ASN A 104 1.31 15.67 18.53
N ASP A 105 1.60 16.73 17.77
CA ASP A 105 1.11 16.93 16.40
C ASP A 105 2.25 17.11 15.40
N GLU A 106 3.51 17.06 15.81
CA GLU A 106 4.68 17.24 14.94
C GLU A 106 5.63 16.05 15.06
N ILE A 107 5.93 15.43 13.93
CA ILE A 107 6.88 14.33 13.79
C ILE A 107 8.08 14.77 12.96
N GLU A 108 9.27 14.39 13.39
CA GLU A 108 10.52 14.61 12.71
C GLU A 108 11.06 13.28 12.14
N LEU A 109 11.45 13.34 10.88
CA LEU A 109 12.01 12.25 10.09
C LEU A 109 13.39 12.71 9.61
N THR A 110 14.44 12.15 10.20
CA THR A 110 15.84 12.56 10.01
C THR A 110 16.74 11.38 9.65
N ASP A 111 18.00 11.66 9.34
CA ASP A 111 19.09 10.69 9.09
C ASP A 111 18.88 9.72 7.93
N PHE A 112 17.80 9.88 7.15
CA PHE A 112 17.57 9.06 5.97
C PHE A 112 18.40 9.54 4.77
N ASN A 113 18.82 8.58 3.97
CA ASN A 113 19.57 8.84 2.75
C ASN A 113 18.62 9.25 1.62
N PHE A 114 18.90 10.39 0.98
CA PHE A 114 18.08 10.90 -0.11
C PHE A 114 18.08 9.97 -1.34
N LYS A 115 19.12 9.15 -1.53
CA LYS A 115 19.19 8.20 -2.65
C LYS A 115 18.14 7.10 -2.57
N ASP A 116 17.75 6.75 -1.35
CA ASP A 116 16.78 5.69 -1.07
C ASP A 116 15.37 6.27 -0.99
N LEU A 117 15.17 7.57 -1.26
CA LEU A 117 13.87 8.23 -1.18
C LEU A 117 13.02 7.98 -2.43
N LEU A 118 11.94 7.21 -2.30
CA LEU A 118 10.96 7.01 -3.37
C LEU A 118 9.89 8.09 -3.40
N LYS A 119 9.36 8.43 -2.21
CA LYS A 119 8.26 9.39 -2.10
C LYS A 119 8.30 10.10 -0.75
N PHE A 120 8.01 11.39 -0.76
CA PHE A 120 7.77 12.16 0.46
C PHE A 120 6.54 13.04 0.28
N ARG A 121 5.82 13.26 1.38
CA ARG A 121 4.71 14.20 1.43
C ARG A 121 5.23 15.54 1.94
N SER A 122 5.40 16.50 1.03
CA SER A 122 5.92 17.84 1.35
C SER A 122 4.90 18.80 1.97
N ARG A 123 3.58 18.55 1.80
CA ARG A 123 2.53 19.46 2.29
C ARG A 123 1.83 18.86 3.50
N ASN A 124 1.87 19.60 4.60
CA ASN A 124 0.97 19.40 5.74
C ASN A 124 -0.35 20.12 5.42
N THR A 125 -1.38 19.35 5.09
CA THR A 125 -2.73 19.85 4.79
C THR A 125 -3.56 19.85 6.06
N ALA A 126 -4.60 20.70 6.16
CA ALA A 126 -5.47 20.84 7.35
C ALA A 126 -6.24 19.56 7.77
N GLY A 127 -6.06 18.43 7.07
CA GLY A 127 -6.60 17.11 7.41
C GLY A 127 -5.53 16.05 7.67
N ASP A 128 -4.24 16.41 7.71
CA ASP A 128 -3.18 15.47 8.09
C ASP A 128 -3.18 15.25 9.60
N ILE A 129 -2.94 14.00 10.01
CA ILE A 129 -2.99 13.59 11.42
C ILE A 129 -1.85 14.24 12.23
N ALA A 130 -0.72 14.54 11.59
CA ALA A 130 0.41 15.24 12.17
C ALA A 130 1.13 16.07 11.10
N MET A 131 1.83 17.11 11.53
CA MET A 131 2.80 17.83 10.72
C MET A 131 4.10 17.03 10.65
N SER A 132 4.66 16.87 9.44
CA SER A 132 5.98 16.25 9.26
C SER A 132 7.06 17.29 9.02
N ARG A 133 8.20 17.11 9.69
CA ARG A 133 9.49 17.73 9.38
C ARG A 133 10.40 16.66 8.83
N ILE A 134 10.77 16.79 7.55
CA ILE A 134 11.54 15.77 6.82
C ILE A 134 12.89 16.38 6.45
N GLU A 135 13.96 15.92 7.06
CA GLU A 135 15.32 16.40 6.82
C GLU A 135 16.24 15.23 6.41
N PRO A 136 16.68 15.15 5.14
CA PRO A 136 17.61 14.12 4.72
C PRO A 136 18.99 14.35 5.33
N LYS A 137 19.78 13.28 5.44
CA LYS A 137 21.19 13.35 5.85
C LYS A 137 21.97 14.26 4.90
N LYS A 138 22.65 15.27 5.45
CA LYS A 138 23.56 16.13 4.66
C LYS A 138 24.79 15.31 4.26
N THR A 139 24.83 14.90 2.99
CA THR A 139 26.02 14.35 2.32
C THR A 139 27.16 15.35 2.25
#